data_AF-A0A4V2A5M4-F1
#
_entry.id   AF-A0A4V2A5M4-F1
#
_cell.length_a   1.000
_cell.length_b   1.000
_cell.length_c   1.000
_cell.angle_alpha   90.00
_cell.angle_beta   90.00
_cell.angle_gamma   90.00
#
_symmetry.space_group_name_H-M   'P 1'
#
loop_
_entity.id
_entity.type
_entity.pdbx_description
1 polymer ?
#
loop_
_entity_poly.entity_id
_entity_poly.type
_entity_poly.pdbx_seq_one_letter_code
_entity_poly.pdbx_strand_id
1 'polypeptide(L)'
;MKRTISLCLLLVPFLAFAQPRIKDKKYPSLLWEISGNGLKKTSYLFGTMHVSSKLAFHLADSFYIGIRKAEVVALETNPESWQEDMSKYDLGNSYGYSPYGMSRY
;
A
#
# COMPACT_ATOMS: atom_id res chain seq x y z
N MET A 1 -18.66 33.88 -48.19
CA MET A 1 -17.38 33.89 -47.44
C MET A 1 -17.51 34.47 -46.03
N LYS A 2 -18.12 35.65 -45.82
CA LYS A 2 -18.27 36.23 -44.46
C LYS A 2 -19.16 35.40 -43.51
N ARG A 3 -20.26 34.83 -44.04
CA ARG A 3 -21.20 33.97 -43.28
C ARG A 3 -20.60 32.63 -42.84
N THR A 4 -19.75 32.04 -43.67
CA THR A 4 -19.04 30.78 -43.34
C THR A 4 -17.97 31.02 -42.28
N ILE A 5 -17.32 32.19 -42.29
CA ILE A 5 -16.35 32.58 -41.25
C ILE A 5 -17.04 32.77 -39.89
N SER A 6 -18.21 33.42 -39.85
CA SER A 6 -18.98 33.58 -38.60
C SER A 6 -19.45 32.25 -38.01
N LEU A 7 -19.83 31.29 -38.85
CA LEU A 7 -20.20 29.92 -38.41
C LEU A 7 -19.00 29.19 -37.80
N CYS A 8 -17.82 29.27 -38.42
CA CYS A 8 -16.61 28.67 -37.86
C CYS A 8 -16.22 29.32 -36.53
N LEU A 9 -16.34 30.65 -36.39
CA LEU A 9 -15.98 31.37 -35.16
C LEU A 9 -16.85 30.96 -33.95
N LEU A 10 -18.09 30.56 -34.19
CA LEU A 10 -19.05 30.16 -33.15
C LEU A 10 -18.82 28.72 -32.66
N LEU A 11 -18.13 27.88 -33.45
CA LEU A 11 -17.84 26.47 -33.14
C LEU A 11 -16.53 26.28 -32.37
N VAL A 12 -15.60 27.24 -32.41
CA VAL A 12 -14.30 27.19 -31.69
C VAL A 12 -14.42 26.98 -30.18
N PRO A 13 -15.32 27.64 -29.41
CA PRO A 13 -15.39 27.44 -27.96
C PRO A 13 -15.87 26.04 -27.55
N PHE A 14 -16.65 25.35 -28.40
CA PHE A 14 -17.08 23.97 -28.12
C PHE A 14 -15.93 22.95 -28.17
N LEU A 15 -14.89 23.22 -28.98
CA LEU A 15 -13.72 22.36 -29.08
C LEU A 15 -12.80 22.48 -27.85
N ALA A 16 -12.83 23.60 -27.13
CA ALA A 16 -12.05 23.80 -25.91
C ALA A 16 -12.53 22.94 -24.73
N PHE A 17 -13.84 22.67 -24.64
CA PHE A 17 -14.41 21.83 -23.57
C PHE A 17 -14.26 20.32 -23.80
N ALA A 18 -13.88 19.89 -25.01
CA ALA A 18 -13.71 18.48 -25.37
C ALA A 18 -12.32 17.91 -25.05
N GLN A 19 -11.39 18.72 -24.52
CA GLN A 19 -10.06 18.22 -24.16
C GLN A 19 -10.17 17.19 -23.03
N PRO A 20 -9.56 16.00 -23.16
CA PRO A 20 -9.51 15.03 -22.09
C PRO A 20 -8.78 15.65 -20.90
N ARG A 21 -9.47 15.78 -19.76
CA ARG A 21 -8.83 16.18 -18.50
C ARG A 21 -7.83 15.10 -18.14
N ILE A 22 -6.55 15.38 -18.30
CA ILE A 22 -5.49 14.56 -17.72
C ILE A 22 -5.66 14.71 -16.21
N LYS A 23 -6.32 13.72 -15.58
CA LYS A 23 -6.26 13.59 -14.13
C LYS A 23 -4.80 13.35 -13.81
N ASP A 24 -4.18 14.24 -13.05
CA ASP A 24 -2.92 13.94 -12.40
C ASP A 24 -3.09 12.58 -11.73
N LYS A 25 -2.29 11.58 -12.15
CA LYS A 25 -2.23 10.27 -11.48
C LYS A 25 -1.51 10.46 -10.14
N LYS A 26 -2.08 11.28 -9.28
CA LYS A 26 -1.63 11.45 -7.91
C LYS A 26 -2.28 10.32 -7.13
N TYR A 27 -1.56 9.21 -7.01
CA TYR A 27 -1.96 8.12 -6.12
C TYR A 27 -1.98 8.70 -4.70
N PRO A 28 -3.17 8.95 -4.12
CA PRO A 28 -3.28 9.81 -2.95
C PRO A 28 -2.93 9.08 -1.65
N SER A 29 -2.68 7.77 -1.71
CA SER A 29 -2.54 6.88 -0.58
C SER A 29 -1.73 5.64 -0.95
N LEU A 30 -1.01 5.08 0.03
CA LEU A 30 -0.38 3.76 -0.04
C LEU A 30 -1.34 2.62 0.32
N LEU A 31 -2.49 2.96 0.92
CA LEU A 31 -3.54 2.01 1.26
C LEU A 31 -4.59 1.94 0.16
N TRP A 32 -4.84 0.72 -0.32
CA TRP A 32 -5.83 0.37 -1.31
C TRP A 32 -6.86 -0.58 -0.72
N GLU A 33 -8.14 -0.31 -0.97
CA GLU A 33 -9.22 -1.25 -0.69
C GLU A 33 -9.52 -2.09 -1.94
N ILE A 34 -9.65 -3.40 -1.74
CA ILE A 34 -9.98 -4.39 -2.76
C ILE A 34 -11.37 -4.94 -2.43
N SER A 35 -12.33 -4.71 -3.33
CA SER A 35 -13.72 -5.14 -3.19
C SER A 35 -14.31 -5.54 -4.55
N GLY A 36 -15.45 -6.23 -4.54
CA GLY A 36 -16.13 -6.71 -5.76
C GLY A 36 -15.76 -8.14 -6.16
N ASN A 37 -16.05 -8.52 -7.41
CA ASN A 37 -15.78 -9.84 -8.00
C ASN A 37 -16.17 -11.06 -7.13
N GLY A 38 -17.30 -10.98 -6.42
CA GLY A 38 -17.78 -12.06 -5.55
C GLY A 38 -17.10 -12.16 -4.18
N LEU A 39 -16.20 -11.22 -3.83
CA LEU A 39 -15.63 -11.13 -2.49
C LEU A 39 -16.72 -10.83 -1.46
N LYS A 40 -16.85 -11.71 -0.45
CA LYS A 40 -17.79 -11.54 0.67
C LYS A 40 -17.33 -10.49 1.69
N LYS A 41 -16.03 -10.20 1.72
CA LYS A 41 -15.39 -9.23 2.62
C LYS A 41 -14.35 -8.44 1.85
N THR A 42 -14.17 -7.18 2.21
CA THR A 42 -13.14 -6.33 1.62
C THR A 42 -11.76 -6.75 2.09
N SER A 43 -10.78 -6.63 1.20
CA SER A 43 -9.36 -6.83 1.51
C SER A 43 -8.62 -5.52 1.36
N TYR A 44 -7.45 -5.41 1.98
CA TYR A 44 -6.65 -4.19 1.97
C TYR A 44 -5.23 -4.51 1.52
N LEU A 45 -4.70 -3.70 0.60
CA LEU A 45 -3.30 -3.76 0.19
C LEU A 45 -2.63 -2.46 0.61
N PHE A 46 -1.61 -2.58 1.45
CA PHE A 46 -0.72 -1.49 1.76
C PHE A 46 0.55 -1.65 0.91
N GLY A 47 1.00 -0.56 0.27
CA GLY A 47 2.24 -0.57 -0.51
C GLY A 47 3.48 -0.92 0.33
N THR A 48 4.62 -1.04 -0.35
CA THR A 48 5.91 -1.34 0.30
C THR A 48 6.26 -0.28 1.34
N MET A 49 6.63 -0.72 2.54
CA MET A 49 6.98 0.17 3.64
C MET A 49 8.32 -0.24 4.24
N HIS A 50 9.36 0.54 3.99
CA HIS A 50 10.59 0.45 4.78
C HIS A 50 10.33 1.08 6.15
N VAL A 51 10.17 0.22 7.16
CA VAL A 51 9.89 0.65 8.53
C VAL A 51 11.11 1.31 9.14
N SER A 52 11.20 2.64 9.02
CA SER A 52 12.04 3.44 9.92
C SER A 52 11.25 3.74 11.20
N SER A 53 11.95 3.93 12.32
CA SER A 53 11.29 4.22 13.61
C SER A 53 10.30 5.38 13.51
N LYS A 54 10.61 6.44 12.76
CA LYS A 54 9.76 7.64 12.64
C LYS A 54 8.47 7.43 11.83
N LEU A 55 8.46 6.52 10.86
CA LEU A 55 7.30 6.26 9.99
C LEU A 55 6.30 5.31 10.65
N ALA A 56 6.79 4.34 11.45
CA ALA A 56 5.94 3.40 12.18
C ALA A 56 4.91 4.08 13.10
N PHE A 57 5.20 5.30 13.56
CA PHE A 57 4.35 6.04 14.51
C PHE A 57 3.34 7.00 13.85
N HIS A 58 3.35 7.18 12.52
CA HIS A 58 2.51 8.18 11.82
C HIS A 58 1.68 7.58 10.68
N LEU A 59 1.12 6.39 10.87
CA LEU A 59 0.15 5.81 9.93
C LEU A 59 -1.22 6.48 10.08
N ALA A 60 -1.93 6.66 8.96
CA ALA A 60 -3.27 7.25 8.96
C ALA A 60 -4.32 6.32 9.59
N ASP A 61 -5.39 6.89 10.15
CA ASP A 61 -6.49 6.12 10.78
C ASP A 61 -7.09 5.03 9.89
N SER A 62 -7.14 5.27 8.58
CA SER A 62 -7.61 4.31 7.59
C SER A 62 -6.81 3.01 7.60
N PHE A 63 -5.50 3.06 7.87
CA PHE A 63 -4.66 1.88 8.02
C PHE A 63 -5.14 1.02 9.20
N TYR A 64 -5.34 1.63 10.37
CA TYR A 64 -5.78 0.92 11.57
C TYR A 64 -7.19 0.35 11.42
N ILE A 65 -8.08 1.05 10.71
CA ILE A 65 -9.40 0.52 10.36
C ILE A 65 -9.27 -0.71 9.44
N GLY A 66 -8.39 -0.65 8.43
CA GLY A 66 -8.13 -1.76 7.52
C GLY A 66 -7.57 -2.98 8.24
N ILE A 67 -6.53 -2.80 9.06
CA ILE A 67 -5.92 -3.89 9.84
C ILE A 67 -6.93 -4.53 10.80
N ARG A 68 -7.77 -3.75 11.50
CA ARG A 68 -8.78 -4.33 12.42
C ARG A 68 -9.87 -5.13 11.72
N LYS A 69 -10.12 -4.87 10.43
CA LYS A 69 -11.08 -5.61 9.61
C LYS A 69 -10.47 -6.86 8.96
N ALA A 70 -9.14 -6.93 8.86
CA ALA A 70 -8.46 -8.03 8.22
C ALA A 70 -8.46 -9.27 9.13
N GLU A 71 -8.92 -10.40 8.59
CA GLU A 71 -8.88 -11.69 9.30
C GLU A 71 -7.49 -12.32 9.27
N VAL A 72 -6.73 -12.03 8.21
CA VAL A 72 -5.37 -12.52 7.98
C VAL A 72 -4.52 -11.36 7.49
N VAL A 73 -3.27 -11.30 7.95
CA VAL A 73 -2.28 -10.31 7.51
C VAL A 73 -1.10 -11.03 6.87
N ALA A 74 -0.75 -10.64 5.65
CA ALA A 74 0.44 -11.07 4.95
C ALA A 74 1.43 -9.90 4.88
N LEU A 75 2.70 -10.18 5.17
CA LEU A 75 3.78 -9.19 5.15
C LEU A 75 4.82 -9.57 4.09
N GLU A 76 5.59 -8.59 3.64
CA GLU A 76 6.73 -8.86 2.76
C GLU A 76 7.81 -9.65 3.52
N THR A 77 8.32 -10.70 2.89
CA THR A 77 9.47 -11.45 3.38
C THR A 77 10.70 -10.98 2.62
N ASN A 78 11.81 -10.71 3.30
CA ASN A 78 13.06 -10.33 2.64
C ASN A 78 13.77 -11.60 2.11
N PRO A 79 13.82 -11.85 0.79
CA PRO A 79 14.44 -13.05 0.24
C PRO A 79 15.97 -13.07 0.38
N GLU A 80 16.60 -11.97 0.76
CA GLU A 80 18.04 -11.95 1.07
C GLU A 80 18.32 -12.62 2.43
N SER A 81 17.49 -12.34 3.45
CA SER A 81 17.69 -12.84 4.81
C SER A 81 16.79 -14.01 5.19
N TRP A 82 15.78 -14.35 4.37
CA TRP A 82 14.71 -15.28 4.75
C TRP A 82 15.22 -16.65 5.22
N GLN A 83 16.22 -17.22 4.57
CA GLN A 83 16.73 -18.56 4.88
C GLN A 83 17.46 -18.57 6.22
N GLU A 84 18.25 -17.54 6.49
CA GLU A 84 18.92 -17.36 7.78
C GLU A 84 17.89 -17.12 8.88
N ASP A 85 16.92 -16.24 8.64
CA ASP A 85 15.89 -15.88 9.61
C ASP A 85 15.02 -17.10 9.96
N MET A 86 14.57 -17.87 8.97
CA MET A 86 13.84 -19.13 9.20
C MET A 86 14.66 -20.13 10.02
N SER A 87 15.96 -20.29 9.73
CA SER A 87 16.82 -21.19 10.49
C SER A 87 16.95 -20.78 11.97
N LYS A 88 16.98 -19.48 12.27
CA LYS A 88 17.05 -18.96 13.64
C LYS A 88 15.77 -19.26 14.42
N TYR A 89 14.60 -19.16 13.80
CA TYR A 89 13.32 -19.45 14.44
C TYR A 89 13.09 -20.96 14.65
N ASP A 90 13.51 -21.81 13.71
CA ASP A 90 13.35 -23.27 13.82
C ASP A 90 14.29 -23.87 14.88
N LEU A 91 15.49 -23.31 15.04
CA LEU A 91 16.45 -23.73 16.06
C LEU A 91 16.10 -23.20 17.48
N GLY A 92 15.32 -22.13 17.58
CA GLY A 92 14.93 -21.51 18.86
C GLY A 92 13.88 -22.30 19.66
N ASN A 93 13.09 -23.15 19.02
CA ASN A 93 12.07 -23.97 19.70
C ASN A 93 12.59 -25.33 20.20
N SER A 94 13.85 -25.70 19.90
CA SER A 94 14.43 -26.98 20.32
C SER A 94 15.52 -26.87 21.40
N TYR A 95 15.87 -25.68 21.88
CA TYR A 95 16.89 -25.54 22.92
C TYR A 95 16.44 -24.64 24.07
N GLY A 96 15.86 -25.29 25.08
CA GLY A 96 16.02 -24.86 26.46
C GLY A 96 17.48 -25.01 26.92
N TYR A 97 18.40 -24.28 26.30
CA TYR A 97 19.77 -24.14 26.80
C TYR A 97 20.24 -22.69 26.67
N SER A 98 20.11 -21.96 27.78
CA SER A 98 20.86 -20.73 28.03
C SER A 98 22.28 -21.11 28.42
N PRO A 99 23.34 -20.68 27.70
CA PRO A 99 24.71 -20.82 28.19
C PRO A 99 25.14 -19.64 29.07
N TYR A 100 24.32 -18.59 29.22
CA TYR A 100 24.67 -17.40 29.99
C TYR A 100 23.58 -17.07 31.01
N GLY A 101 23.52 -17.91 32.03
CA GLY A 101 22.79 -17.69 33.28
C GLY A 101 23.66 -18.09 34.47
N MET A 102 24.31 -17.09 35.06
CA MET A 102 24.86 -17.05 36.42
C MET A 102 26.17 -17.83 36.71
N SER A 103 27.30 -17.10 36.72
CA SER A 103 28.32 -17.32 37.75
C SER A 103 27.92 -16.49 38.96
N ARG A 104 27.48 -17.15 40.03
CA ARG A 104 27.36 -16.53 41.36
C ARG A 104 28.75 -16.12 41.81
N TYR A 105 29.01 -14.83 41.99
CA TYR A 105 29.41 -14.15 43.23
C TYR A 105 29.22 -12.64 43.00
#